data_AF-A0A6G0VRM3-F1
#
_entry.id   AF-A0A6G0VRM3-F1
#
_cell.length_a   1.000
_cell.length_b   1.000
_cell.length_c   1.000
_cell.angle_alpha   90.00
_cell.angle_beta   90.00
_cell.angle_gamma   90.00
#
_symmetry.space_group_name_H-M   'P 1'
#
loop_
_entity.id
_entity.type
_entity.pdbx_description
1 polymer ?
#
loop_
_entity_poly.entity_id
_entity_poly.type
_entity_poly.pdbx_seq_one_letter_code
_entity_poly.pdbx_strand_id
1 'polypeptide(L)'
;MFKQLKVNKSSRYRRRKRAEVQTSLLFSTSSSDDDSMEVGLLSGIKTPVPSQSQIDVTPIVNTSQNTNSTDELDHQEPIVEQLNEFELSLDSSSSDSEQSPNLRLIIANWAIRHDITHCALNDLLKSLLKLPAFSELPKDARTLLKTPTTTLVKNIGGGIYHHFGIKEEIEELVEINQNIPSVLTLLVGIDGLPVCKNPSSELWPILGHFTNITCKKQKVFIIGAYYGKSKPADSNEFLEDFVNDIKMFAEGVIIKGKEIKVSLQAVICDAPAKAFVLNIRGHTGKHSCPRCYSVGKWAHYRVYFPDFDSNLRTHEEFISYTDNEYHIRPTIMTEIPNFNLVLDIPFDYMHCICIGVMKKLLLFWIGSPKHNETLPSNLIDVIDEKLIHLSKYIPNEFQRKQNSRRHPLRDANRWK
;
A
#
# COMPACT_ATOMS: atom_id res chain seq x y z
N MET A 1 21.49 19.99 2.87
CA MET A 1 21.48 18.97 1.81
C MET A 1 20.16 18.21 1.88
N PHE A 2 19.19 18.62 1.06
CA PHE A 2 17.78 18.26 1.18
C PHE A 2 17.50 16.81 0.75
N LYS A 3 16.91 16.00 1.63
CA LYS A 3 16.31 14.71 1.27
C LYS A 3 14.92 14.97 0.67
N GLN A 4 14.75 14.64 -0.61
CA GLN A 4 13.43 14.56 -1.26
C GLN A 4 12.56 13.54 -0.52
N LEU A 5 11.47 14.02 0.09
CA LEU A 5 10.37 13.19 0.53
C LEU A 5 9.60 12.71 -0.71
N LYS A 6 9.80 11.46 -1.10
CA LYS A 6 9.04 10.81 -2.18
C LYS A 6 7.66 10.44 -1.65
N VAL A 7 6.65 11.24 -2.01
CA VAL A 7 5.23 10.89 -1.88
C VAL A 7 4.93 9.70 -2.79
N ASN A 8 4.00 8.84 -2.39
CA ASN A 8 3.61 7.61 -3.08
C ASN A 8 3.29 7.85 -4.58
N LYS A 9 3.88 7.05 -5.47
CA LYS A 9 3.78 7.17 -6.95
C LYS A 9 2.38 6.84 -7.50
N SER A 10 1.52 6.22 -6.68
CA SER A 10 0.18 5.76 -7.04
C SER A 10 -0.82 6.90 -7.28
N SER A 11 -0.93 7.84 -6.34
CA SER A 11 -1.78 9.03 -6.51
C SER A 11 -1.31 9.90 -7.67
N ARG A 12 0.00 9.90 -7.94
CA ARG A 12 0.64 10.68 -9.01
C ARG A 12 0.29 10.16 -10.40
N TYR A 13 0.31 8.84 -10.62
CA TYR A 13 -0.10 8.26 -11.91
C TYR A 13 -1.59 8.49 -12.20
N ARG A 14 -2.47 8.29 -11.21
CA ARG A 14 -3.91 8.56 -11.33
C ARG A 14 -4.19 10.01 -11.72
N ARG A 15 -3.52 10.96 -11.06
CA ARG A 15 -3.60 12.38 -11.41
C ARG A 15 -3.10 12.61 -12.84
N ARG A 16 -1.97 12.01 -13.24
CA ARG A 16 -1.41 12.12 -14.60
C ARG A 16 -2.39 11.74 -15.70
N LYS A 17 -3.04 10.58 -15.58
CA LYS A 17 -3.99 10.10 -16.58
C LYS A 17 -5.22 11.00 -16.67
N ARG A 18 -5.76 11.47 -15.55
CA ARG A 18 -6.88 12.43 -15.53
C ARG A 18 -6.51 13.78 -16.14
N ALA A 19 -5.33 14.31 -15.80
CA ALA A 19 -4.84 15.57 -16.37
C ALA A 19 -4.56 15.45 -17.88
N GLU A 20 -4.06 14.30 -18.35
CA GLU A 20 -3.86 14.02 -19.77
C GLU A 20 -5.19 14.11 -20.54
N VAL A 21 -6.23 13.44 -20.06
CA VAL A 21 -7.59 13.47 -20.65
C VAL A 21 -8.21 14.88 -20.60
N GLN A 22 -8.12 15.57 -19.46
CA GLN A 22 -8.62 16.95 -19.35
C GLN A 22 -7.87 17.92 -20.27
N THR A 23 -6.58 17.71 -20.47
CA THR A 23 -5.80 18.58 -21.35
C THR A 23 -6.11 18.30 -22.82
N SER A 24 -6.29 17.03 -23.22
CA SER A 24 -6.73 16.73 -24.57
C SER A 24 -8.09 17.37 -24.89
N LEU A 25 -9.02 17.42 -23.92
CA LEU A 25 -10.30 18.10 -24.05
C LEU A 25 -10.18 19.63 -24.21
N LEU A 26 -9.25 20.26 -23.48
CA LEU A 26 -9.01 21.71 -23.53
C LEU A 26 -8.32 22.17 -24.83
N PHE A 27 -7.52 21.31 -25.44
CA PHE A 27 -6.80 21.63 -26.69
C PHE A 27 -7.43 20.99 -27.93
N SER A 28 -8.41 20.08 -27.79
CA SER A 28 -9.22 19.58 -28.91
C SER A 28 -10.23 20.60 -29.43
N THR A 29 -10.55 21.65 -28.64
CA THR A 29 -11.44 22.74 -29.05
C THR A 29 -10.71 23.89 -29.76
N SER A 30 -9.39 23.80 -29.96
CA SER A 30 -8.59 24.83 -30.65
C SER A 30 -7.65 24.21 -31.69
N SER A 31 -8.20 23.50 -32.68
CA SER A 31 -7.42 23.05 -33.83
C SER A 31 -8.28 23.09 -35.10
N SER A 32 -8.51 24.31 -35.57
CA SER A 32 -8.56 24.60 -36.99
C SER A 32 -7.48 25.65 -37.20
N ASP A 33 -6.29 25.21 -37.58
CA ASP A 33 -5.46 25.91 -38.57
C ASP A 33 -4.28 25.02 -38.96
N ASP A 34 -4.04 25.06 -40.26
CA ASP A 34 -3.01 24.37 -41.04
C ASP A 34 -1.62 24.45 -40.42
N ASP A 35 -0.90 23.33 -40.47
CA ASP A 35 0.42 23.39 -41.09
C ASP A 35 0.85 22.00 -41.58
N SER A 36 0.83 21.89 -42.91
CA SER A 36 1.42 20.84 -43.70
C SER A 36 2.95 20.85 -43.57
N MET A 37 3.53 19.75 -43.09
CA MET A 37 4.86 19.31 -43.51
C MET A 37 4.89 17.79 -43.64
N GLU A 38 4.77 17.33 -44.88
CA GLU A 38 5.25 16.01 -45.30
C GLU A 38 6.77 15.94 -45.13
N VAL A 39 7.28 14.85 -44.52
CA VAL A 39 8.43 14.10 -45.07
C VAL A 39 8.37 12.62 -44.61
N GLY A 40 8.21 11.72 -45.58
CA GLY A 40 9.05 10.51 -45.67
C GLY A 40 8.57 9.21 -45.02
N LEU A 41 7.69 8.49 -45.72
CA LEU A 41 7.53 7.04 -45.61
C LEU A 41 8.85 6.31 -45.97
N LEU A 42 9.31 5.43 -45.09
CA LEU A 42 10.19 4.32 -45.45
C LEU A 42 9.53 3.01 -45.03
N SER A 43 9.05 2.31 -46.06
CA SER A 43 8.42 1.01 -46.01
C SER A 43 9.42 -0.12 -45.76
N GLY A 44 9.02 -1.04 -44.89
CA GLY A 44 9.11 -2.48 -45.17
C GLY A 44 10.26 -3.23 -44.51
N ILE A 45 9.92 -4.15 -43.60
CA ILE A 45 10.32 -5.57 -43.68
C ILE A 45 9.15 -6.43 -43.17
N LYS A 46 8.75 -7.41 -43.98
CA LYS A 46 7.73 -8.43 -43.74
C LYS A 46 8.33 -9.60 -42.90
N THR A 47 7.56 -10.07 -41.90
CA THR A 47 7.28 -11.48 -41.45
C THR A 47 8.36 -12.58 -41.53
N PRO A 48 8.43 -13.59 -40.62
CA PRO A 48 7.25 -14.43 -40.35
C PRO A 48 7.05 -15.05 -38.95
N VAL A 49 5.76 -15.33 -38.74
CA VAL A 49 5.14 -16.28 -37.81
C VAL A 49 5.42 -17.71 -38.28
N PRO A 50 5.44 -18.70 -37.37
CA PRO A 50 4.93 -20.03 -37.64
C PRO A 50 3.61 -20.30 -36.88
N SER A 51 2.59 -20.59 -37.69
CA SER A 51 1.46 -21.51 -37.48
C SER A 51 1.87 -22.81 -36.75
N GLN A 52 1.04 -23.66 -36.15
CA GLN A 52 -0.40 -24.01 -36.10
C GLN A 52 -0.49 -24.98 -34.90
N SER A 53 -1.58 -25.08 -34.12
CA SER A 53 -2.70 -26.01 -34.37
C SER A 53 -3.81 -25.71 -33.34
N GLN A 54 -5.00 -25.24 -33.74
CA GLN A 54 -6.20 -26.05 -33.99
C GLN A 54 -6.46 -27.16 -32.96
N ILE A 55 -7.44 -26.92 -32.07
CA ILE A 55 -8.60 -27.82 -31.87
C ILE A 55 -9.82 -26.93 -31.60
N ASP A 56 -10.78 -26.96 -32.54
CA ASP A 56 -12.18 -26.54 -32.37
C ASP A 56 -12.92 -27.54 -31.48
N VAL A 57 -13.81 -27.07 -30.58
CA VAL A 57 -15.23 -27.49 -30.51
C VAL A 57 -16.03 -26.42 -29.74
N THR A 58 -16.99 -25.79 -30.43
CA THR A 58 -18.12 -25.02 -29.89
C THR A 58 -19.38 -25.92 -29.81
N PRO A 59 -20.58 -25.41 -29.46
CA PRO A 59 -21.09 -25.07 -28.13
C PRO A 59 -22.38 -25.88 -27.84
N ILE A 60 -22.90 -25.86 -26.61
CA ILE A 60 -24.33 -26.19 -26.39
C ILE A 60 -24.99 -25.12 -25.53
N VAL A 61 -25.98 -24.49 -26.16
CA VAL A 61 -26.98 -23.57 -25.62
C VAL A 61 -28.22 -24.38 -25.22
N ASN A 62 -28.85 -24.00 -24.11
CA ASN A 62 -30.31 -23.87 -23.89
C ASN A 62 -30.52 -23.54 -22.39
N THR A 63 -30.95 -22.34 -21.96
CA THR A 63 -32.32 -21.77 -22.00
C THR A 63 -33.34 -22.81 -21.51
N SER A 64 -34.12 -22.62 -20.43
CA SER A 64 -35.16 -21.59 -20.28
C SER A 64 -35.87 -21.69 -18.91
N GLN A 65 -36.23 -20.53 -18.34
CA GLN A 65 -37.58 -20.17 -17.85
C GLN A 65 -38.16 -20.86 -16.60
N ASN A 66 -38.43 -20.09 -15.53
CA ASN A 66 -39.76 -19.54 -15.13
C ASN A 66 -40.25 -20.31 -13.88
N THR A 67 -40.93 -19.78 -12.86
CA THR A 67 -41.82 -18.62 -12.68
C THR A 67 -42.14 -18.44 -11.19
N ASN A 68 -42.34 -17.17 -10.76
CA ASN A 68 -43.40 -16.56 -9.90
C ASN A 68 -44.01 -17.40 -8.75
N SER A 69 -44.34 -16.89 -7.55
CA SER A 69 -45.13 -15.68 -7.20
C SER A 69 -45.21 -15.54 -5.65
N THR A 70 -44.92 -14.37 -5.07
CA THR A 70 -45.83 -13.37 -4.42
C THR A 70 -46.29 -13.64 -2.98
N ASP A 71 -46.14 -12.59 -2.12
CA ASP A 71 -47.03 -12.05 -1.06
C ASP A 71 -46.16 -11.50 0.10
N GLU A 72 -45.78 -10.22 0.14
CA GLU A 72 -46.48 -8.98 0.56
C GLU A 72 -46.62 -8.73 2.09
N LEU A 73 -46.36 -7.45 2.45
CA LEU A 73 -46.58 -6.68 3.70
C LEU A 73 -45.50 -6.75 4.81
N ASP A 74 -45.00 -5.68 5.44
CA ASP A 74 -44.99 -4.22 5.23
C ASP A 74 -44.03 -3.60 6.30
N HIS A 75 -43.55 -2.37 6.04
CA HIS A 75 -43.04 -1.33 6.97
C HIS A 75 -41.62 -1.42 7.57
N GLN A 76 -40.65 -0.70 6.99
CA GLN A 76 -40.30 0.72 7.28
C GLN A 76 -38.88 1.05 6.76
N GLU A 77 -38.81 1.80 5.66
CA GLU A 77 -37.58 2.38 5.12
C GLU A 77 -37.09 3.58 5.94
N PRO A 78 -35.76 3.78 6.04
CA PRO A 78 -35.18 5.10 6.19
C PRO A 78 -34.46 5.53 4.90
N ILE A 79 -35.08 6.48 4.21
CA ILE A 79 -34.53 7.64 3.49
C ILE A 79 -33.07 7.49 3.00
N VAL A 80 -32.94 7.18 1.71
CA VAL A 80 -31.71 7.28 0.93
C VAL A 80 -31.52 8.75 0.52
N GLU A 81 -30.62 9.47 1.19
CA GLU A 81 -30.11 10.73 0.64
C GLU A 81 -29.12 10.43 -0.48
N GLN A 82 -29.52 10.83 -1.69
CA GLN A 82 -28.84 10.59 -2.95
C GLN A 82 -27.45 11.23 -3.00
N LEU A 83 -26.51 10.44 -3.50
CA LEU A 83 -25.18 10.85 -3.91
C LEU A 83 -25.27 11.95 -4.98
N ASN A 84 -24.89 13.17 -4.63
CA ASN A 84 -24.63 14.21 -5.64
C ASN A 84 -23.32 13.90 -6.36
N GLU A 85 -23.46 13.38 -7.58
CA GLU A 85 -22.49 13.48 -8.64
C GLU A 85 -22.21 14.98 -8.87
N PHE A 86 -21.05 15.47 -8.44
CA PHE A 86 -20.69 16.88 -8.61
C PHE A 86 -20.35 17.15 -10.09
N GLU A 87 -21.38 17.48 -10.85
CA GLU A 87 -21.28 18.14 -12.15
C GLU A 87 -20.52 19.46 -12.03
N LEU A 88 -19.60 19.70 -12.97
CA LEU A 88 -18.98 21.00 -13.18
C LEU A 88 -20.05 21.96 -13.70
N SER A 89 -20.65 22.76 -12.82
CA SER A 89 -21.52 23.85 -13.25
C SER A 89 -20.71 24.90 -14.02
N LEU A 90 -20.86 24.86 -15.34
CA LEU A 90 -20.53 25.96 -16.25
C LEU A 90 -21.61 27.02 -16.07
N ASP A 91 -21.31 28.05 -15.29
CA ASP A 91 -22.19 29.21 -15.17
C ASP A 91 -22.10 30.02 -16.48
N SER A 92 -23.02 29.76 -17.40
CA SER A 92 -23.12 30.44 -18.69
C SER A 92 -23.91 31.73 -18.55
N SER A 93 -23.23 32.82 -18.16
CA SER A 93 -23.66 34.17 -18.56
C SER A 93 -22.90 34.54 -19.83
N SER A 94 -23.58 34.39 -20.98
CA SER A 94 -23.04 34.66 -22.30
C SER A 94 -22.94 36.16 -22.56
N SER A 95 -21.74 36.71 -22.38
CA SER A 95 -21.22 37.77 -23.25
C SER A 95 -19.97 37.23 -23.93
N ASP A 96 -20.00 37.20 -25.27
CA ASP A 96 -18.92 36.75 -26.14
C ASP A 96 -17.60 37.45 -25.76
N SER A 97 -16.72 36.69 -25.12
CA SER A 97 -15.29 36.97 -25.07
C SER A 97 -14.57 35.63 -25.13
N GLU A 98 -13.69 35.49 -26.11
CA GLU A 98 -12.82 34.34 -26.31
C GLU A 98 -12.18 33.95 -24.97
N GLN A 99 -12.63 32.85 -24.37
CA GLN A 99 -12.11 32.39 -23.09
C GLN A 99 -10.67 31.91 -23.28
N SER A 100 -9.72 32.80 -23.02
CA SER A 100 -8.31 32.45 -22.88
C SER A 100 -8.18 31.23 -21.95
N PRO A 101 -7.34 30.23 -22.30
CA PRO A 101 -7.26 29.01 -21.52
C PRO A 101 -6.76 29.34 -20.11
N ASN A 102 -7.52 28.90 -19.10
CA ASN A 102 -7.26 29.23 -17.70
C ASN A 102 -5.84 28.82 -17.29
N LEU A 103 -4.95 29.81 -17.10
CA LEU A 103 -3.53 29.61 -16.80
C LEU A 103 -3.32 28.69 -15.58
N ARG A 104 -4.19 28.77 -14.56
CA ARG A 104 -4.11 27.89 -13.39
C ARG A 104 -4.28 26.43 -13.80
N LEU A 105 -5.20 26.15 -14.71
CA LEU A 105 -5.49 24.79 -15.19
C LEU A 105 -4.35 24.24 -16.05
N ILE A 106 -3.75 25.08 -16.91
CA ILE A 106 -2.57 24.71 -17.69
C ILE A 106 -1.42 24.29 -16.78
N ILE A 107 -1.07 25.13 -15.80
CA ILE A 107 0.05 24.85 -14.88
C ILE A 107 -0.27 23.64 -14.00
N ALA A 108 -1.51 23.51 -13.52
CA ALA A 108 -1.94 22.34 -12.74
C ALA A 108 -1.78 21.05 -13.55
N ASN A 109 -2.28 21.03 -14.79
CA ASN A 109 -2.20 19.86 -15.66
C ASN A 109 -0.75 19.51 -16.05
N TRP A 110 0.07 20.52 -16.34
CA TRP A 110 1.51 20.31 -16.57
C TRP A 110 2.20 19.70 -15.34
N ALA A 111 1.96 20.29 -14.16
CA ALA A 111 2.58 19.82 -12.92
C ALA A 111 2.20 18.37 -12.61
N ILE A 112 0.94 18.03 -12.83
CA ILE A 112 0.44 16.68 -12.69
C ILE A 112 1.11 15.75 -13.71
N ARG A 113 1.07 16.10 -15.00
CA ARG A 113 1.59 15.28 -16.12
C ARG A 113 3.06 14.90 -15.93
N HIS A 114 3.86 15.83 -15.43
CA HIS A 114 5.31 15.67 -15.27
C HIS A 114 5.73 15.24 -13.85
N ASP A 115 4.78 14.91 -12.97
CA ASP A 115 5.05 14.52 -11.58
C ASP A 115 5.92 15.55 -10.83
N ILE A 116 5.60 16.82 -11.03
CA ILE A 116 6.31 17.93 -10.41
C ILE A 116 6.03 17.91 -8.91
N THR A 117 7.11 17.93 -8.12
CA THR A 117 6.99 17.94 -6.65
C THR A 117 6.31 19.23 -6.18
N HIS A 118 5.54 19.17 -5.09
CA HIS A 118 4.94 20.37 -4.51
C HIS A 118 5.98 21.44 -4.15
N CYS A 119 7.19 21.05 -3.74
CA CYS A 119 8.28 22.00 -3.49
C CYS A 119 8.67 22.77 -4.77
N ALA A 120 8.96 22.05 -5.85
CA ALA A 120 9.30 22.67 -7.13
C ALA A 120 8.14 23.52 -7.68
N LEU A 121 6.90 23.06 -7.54
CA LEU A 121 5.73 23.82 -7.97
C LEU A 121 5.52 25.08 -7.13
N ASN A 122 5.72 25.01 -5.81
CA ASN A 122 5.70 26.18 -4.94
C ASN A 122 6.78 27.21 -5.32
N ASP A 123 7.98 26.75 -5.63
CA ASP A 123 9.09 27.63 -6.01
C ASP A 123 8.78 28.32 -7.36
N LEU A 124 8.21 27.59 -8.32
CA LEU A 124 7.74 28.15 -9.59
C LEU A 124 6.63 29.19 -9.35
N LEU A 125 5.59 28.85 -8.60
CA LEU A 125 4.46 29.74 -8.32
C LEU A 125 4.91 31.03 -7.63
N LYS A 126 5.79 30.93 -6.64
CA LYS A 126 6.38 32.11 -5.98
C LYS A 126 7.21 32.97 -6.93
N SER A 127 7.87 32.36 -7.90
CA SER A 127 8.68 33.08 -8.89
C SER A 127 7.79 33.80 -9.90
N LEU A 128 6.74 33.14 -10.38
CA LEU A 128 5.75 33.73 -11.28
C LEU A 128 5.00 34.89 -10.62
N LEU A 129 4.66 34.76 -9.33
CA LEU A 129 3.97 35.81 -8.57
C LEU A 129 4.76 37.12 -8.39
N LYS A 130 6.06 37.14 -8.73
CA LYS A 130 6.83 38.39 -8.77
C LYS A 130 6.47 39.26 -9.98
N LEU A 131 5.83 38.68 -11.00
CA LEU A 131 5.41 39.39 -12.20
C LEU A 131 3.95 39.80 -12.05
N PRO A 132 3.59 41.08 -12.29
CA PRO A 132 2.21 41.58 -12.11
C PRO A 132 1.15 40.79 -12.90
N ALA A 133 1.54 40.30 -14.08
CA ALA A 133 0.69 39.52 -14.99
C ALA A 133 0.22 38.17 -14.42
N PHE A 134 0.84 37.66 -13.34
CA PHE A 134 0.52 36.36 -12.74
C PHE A 134 0.04 36.47 -11.28
N SER A 135 -0.41 37.64 -10.87
CA SER A 135 -0.94 37.92 -9.52
C SER A 135 -2.11 37.01 -9.12
N GLU A 136 -2.83 36.45 -10.10
CA GLU A 136 -3.93 35.51 -9.88
C GLU A 136 -3.49 34.09 -9.51
N LEU A 137 -2.21 33.72 -9.63
CA LEU A 137 -1.79 32.37 -9.28
C LEU A 137 -1.76 32.16 -7.75
N PRO A 138 -2.13 30.98 -7.23
CA PRO A 138 -1.96 30.70 -5.81
C PRO A 138 -0.47 30.53 -5.45
N LYS A 139 -0.13 30.80 -4.19
CA LYS A 139 1.24 30.61 -3.66
C LYS A 139 1.58 29.15 -3.35
N ASP A 140 0.55 28.32 -3.15
CA ASP A 140 0.69 26.93 -2.71
C ASP A 140 0.18 25.96 -3.78
N ALA A 141 0.99 24.97 -4.10
CA ALA A 141 0.73 23.88 -5.02
C ALA A 141 -0.56 23.13 -4.67
N ARG A 142 -0.86 22.95 -3.39
CA ARG A 142 -2.10 22.28 -2.94
C ARG A 142 -3.33 23.09 -3.37
N THR A 143 -3.26 24.40 -3.27
CA THR A 143 -4.33 25.32 -3.71
C THR A 143 -4.45 25.29 -5.23
N LEU A 144 -3.33 25.34 -5.96
CA LEU A 144 -3.35 25.23 -7.43
C LEU A 144 -3.99 23.92 -7.88
N LEU A 145 -3.57 22.82 -7.25
CA LEU A 145 -4.02 21.47 -7.59
C LEU A 145 -5.37 21.10 -6.96
N LYS A 146 -6.05 22.06 -6.31
CA LYS A 146 -7.33 21.86 -5.60
C LYS A 146 -7.31 20.58 -4.75
N THR A 147 -6.24 20.39 -3.97
CA THR A 147 -6.09 19.19 -3.14
C THR A 147 -7.20 19.16 -2.10
N PRO A 148 -7.98 18.06 -2.00
CA PRO A 148 -9.05 17.95 -1.02
C PRO A 148 -8.53 18.22 0.40
N THR A 149 -9.25 19.05 1.15
CA THR A 149 -8.92 19.41 2.54
C THR A 149 -9.64 18.55 3.57
N THR A 150 -10.69 17.85 3.14
CA THR A 150 -11.50 16.96 3.96
C THR A 150 -11.64 15.61 3.27
N THR A 151 -11.78 14.56 4.07
CA THR A 151 -12.13 13.21 3.63
C THR A 151 -13.04 12.59 4.69
N LEU A 152 -13.81 11.57 4.31
CA LEU A 152 -14.68 10.85 5.24
C LEU A 152 -13.82 10.05 6.21
N VAL A 153 -13.79 10.45 7.48
CA VAL A 153 -13.04 9.73 8.53
C VAL A 153 -14.02 9.13 9.53
N LYS A 154 -13.75 7.89 9.95
CA LYS A 154 -14.43 7.20 11.04
C LYS A 154 -13.66 7.43 12.34
N ASN A 155 -14.36 7.68 13.44
CA ASN A 155 -13.73 7.64 14.76
C ASN A 155 -13.70 6.20 15.23
N ILE A 156 -12.51 5.69 15.55
CA ILE A 156 -12.34 4.36 16.15
C ILE A 156 -11.54 4.51 17.44
N GLY A 157 -11.51 3.47 18.27
CA GLY A 157 -10.80 3.48 19.55
C GLY A 157 -9.37 4.04 19.43
N GLY A 158 -9.12 5.20 20.06
CA GLY A 158 -7.80 5.83 20.14
C GLY A 158 -7.50 6.91 19.09
N GLY A 159 -8.32 7.06 18.03
CA GLY A 159 -8.02 8.00 16.96
C GLY A 159 -9.04 8.01 15.82
N ILE A 160 -8.57 8.36 14.63
CA ILE A 160 -9.38 8.44 13.42
C ILE A 160 -8.89 7.43 12.39
N TYR A 161 -9.80 6.91 11.59
CA TYR A 161 -9.53 5.95 10.54
C TYR A 161 -10.17 6.40 9.23
N HIS A 162 -9.45 6.21 8.13
CA HIS A 162 -9.98 6.39 6.79
C HIS A 162 -9.80 5.10 6.01
N HIS A 163 -10.91 4.59 5.47
CA HIS A 163 -10.90 3.45 4.59
C HIS A 163 -10.85 3.92 3.13
N PHE A 164 -9.84 3.46 2.40
CA PHE A 164 -9.68 3.73 0.98
C PHE A 164 -10.32 2.63 0.11
N GLY A 165 -10.49 1.43 0.65
CA GLY A 165 -11.03 0.28 -0.08
C GLY A 165 -10.04 -0.37 -1.04
N ILE A 166 -10.38 -1.59 -1.47
CA ILE A 166 -9.66 -2.29 -2.55
C ILE A 166 -10.34 -2.10 -3.92
N LYS A 167 -11.61 -1.71 -3.95
CA LYS A 167 -12.43 -1.60 -5.17
C LYS A 167 -11.84 -0.62 -6.19
N GLU A 168 -11.51 0.59 -5.77
CA GLU A 168 -11.00 1.65 -6.65
C GLU A 168 -9.65 1.26 -7.27
N GLU A 169 -8.81 0.49 -6.57
CA GLU A 169 -7.56 -0.02 -7.15
C GLU A 169 -7.85 -1.10 -8.18
N ILE A 170 -8.80 -2.02 -7.93
CA ILE A 170 -9.19 -3.04 -8.90
C ILE A 170 -9.81 -2.41 -10.15
N GLU A 171 -10.69 -1.43 -10.01
CA GLU A 171 -11.29 -0.70 -11.12
C GLU A 171 -10.25 -0.03 -12.03
N GLU A 172 -9.19 0.54 -11.44
CA GLU A 172 -8.05 1.11 -12.18
C GLU A 172 -7.25 -0.01 -12.88
N LEU A 173 -7.03 -1.14 -12.21
CA LEU A 173 -6.31 -2.28 -12.79
C LEU A 173 -7.04 -2.88 -13.98
N VAL A 174 -8.37 -2.94 -13.95
CA VAL A 174 -9.21 -3.42 -15.06
C VAL A 174 -9.12 -2.48 -16.27
N GLU A 175 -8.98 -1.16 -16.07
CA GLU A 175 -8.81 -0.20 -17.17
C GLU A 175 -7.45 -0.29 -17.85
N ILE A 176 -6.39 -0.46 -17.04
CA ILE A 176 -5.01 -0.41 -17.53
C ILE A 176 -4.61 -1.73 -18.19
N ASN A 177 -5.13 -2.85 -17.71
CA ASN A 177 -4.72 -4.18 -18.15
C ASN A 177 -5.82 -4.85 -18.98
N GLN A 178 -5.52 -5.11 -20.25
CA GLN A 178 -6.44 -5.82 -21.15
C GLN A 178 -6.79 -7.23 -20.61
N ASN A 179 -5.79 -7.93 -20.03
CA ASN A 179 -5.91 -9.28 -19.49
C ASN A 179 -5.66 -9.29 -17.97
N ILE A 180 -6.69 -8.94 -17.19
CA ILE A 180 -6.68 -9.09 -15.73
C ILE A 180 -7.15 -10.50 -15.35
N PRO A 181 -6.49 -11.20 -14.41
CA PRO A 181 -6.97 -12.48 -13.89
C PRO A 181 -8.34 -12.36 -13.22
N SER A 182 -9.15 -13.41 -13.28
CA SER A 182 -10.44 -13.49 -12.57
C SER A 182 -10.28 -13.56 -11.06
N VAL A 183 -9.15 -14.10 -10.57
CA VAL A 183 -8.80 -14.13 -9.16
C VAL A 183 -7.52 -13.32 -8.96
N LEU A 184 -7.60 -12.26 -8.17
CA LEU A 184 -6.46 -11.43 -7.78
C LEU A 184 -5.89 -11.90 -6.44
N THR A 185 -4.58 -12.08 -6.39
CA THR A 185 -3.88 -12.56 -5.20
C THR A 185 -3.31 -11.37 -4.43
N LEU A 186 -3.81 -11.14 -3.21
CA LEU A 186 -3.48 -9.96 -2.40
C LEU A 186 -2.50 -10.30 -1.28
N LEU A 187 -1.41 -9.55 -1.19
CA LEU A 187 -0.57 -9.44 0.00
C LEU A 187 -0.94 -8.17 0.76
N VAL A 188 -1.04 -8.29 2.07
CA VAL A 188 -1.35 -7.15 2.96
C VAL A 188 -0.20 -6.89 3.91
N GLY A 189 0.21 -5.63 4.05
CA GLY A 189 1.19 -5.18 5.01
C GLY A 189 0.55 -4.31 6.09
N ILE A 190 0.80 -4.61 7.37
CA ILE A 190 0.31 -3.82 8.50
C ILE A 190 1.47 -3.54 9.45
N ASP A 191 1.72 -2.26 9.71
CA ASP A 191 2.78 -1.81 10.62
C ASP A 191 2.43 -0.45 11.23
N GLY A 192 3.01 -0.11 12.37
CA GLY A 192 2.90 1.19 13.00
C GLY A 192 4.09 2.08 12.65
N LEU A 193 3.83 3.31 12.19
CA LEU A 193 4.88 4.30 11.95
C LEU A 193 4.68 5.59 12.76
N PRO A 194 5.72 6.09 13.45
CA PRO A 194 5.64 7.37 14.15
C PRO A 194 5.55 8.52 13.14
N VAL A 195 4.61 9.44 13.36
CA VAL A 195 4.40 10.64 12.52
C VAL A 195 5.02 11.86 13.18
N CYS A 196 4.55 12.20 14.38
CA CYS A 196 5.07 13.30 15.17
C CYS A 196 5.69 12.78 16.46
N LYS A 197 6.73 13.46 16.94
CA LYS A 197 7.32 13.18 18.25
C LYS A 197 6.64 13.96 19.37
N ASN A 198 6.16 15.17 19.08
CA ASN A 198 5.55 16.09 20.04
C ASN A 198 4.39 16.88 19.39
N PRO A 199 3.13 16.64 19.77
CA PRO A 199 2.69 15.45 20.53
C PRO A 199 3.01 14.17 19.76
N SER A 200 3.26 13.07 20.48
CA SER A 200 3.48 11.76 19.84
C SER A 200 2.24 11.37 19.05
N SER A 201 2.44 10.93 17.81
CA SER A 201 1.37 10.34 17.00
C SER A 201 1.90 9.24 16.11
N GLU A 202 1.01 8.30 15.80
CA GLU A 202 1.29 7.11 15.01
C GLU A 202 0.30 7.01 13.86
N LEU A 203 0.79 6.55 12.71
CA LEU A 203 -0.01 6.16 11.56
C LEU A 203 0.09 4.65 11.43
N TRP A 204 -1.06 3.99 11.29
CA TRP A 204 -1.16 2.55 11.07
C TRP A 204 -1.86 2.31 9.74
N PRO A 205 -1.11 2.15 8.64
CA PRO A 205 -1.67 1.81 7.35
C PRO A 205 -1.93 0.31 7.22
N ILE A 206 -2.98 -0.01 6.49
CA ILE A 206 -3.20 -1.31 5.86
C ILE A 206 -2.79 -1.14 4.40
N LEU A 207 -1.71 -1.80 3.99
CA LEU A 207 -1.12 -1.70 2.66
C LEU A 207 -1.47 -2.92 1.84
N GLY A 208 -1.84 -2.74 0.58
CA GLY A 208 -2.17 -3.82 -0.35
C GLY A 208 -1.17 -3.93 -1.49
N HIS A 209 -0.95 -5.16 -1.96
CA HIS A 209 -0.18 -5.44 -3.17
C HIS A 209 -0.72 -6.69 -3.87
N PHE A 210 -1.08 -6.57 -5.15
CA PHE A 210 -1.48 -7.71 -5.97
C PHE A 210 -0.25 -8.39 -6.60
N THR A 211 -0.05 -9.68 -6.33
CA THR A 211 1.16 -10.42 -6.73
C THR A 211 1.08 -11.02 -8.12
N ASN A 212 -0.12 -11.32 -8.59
CA ASN A 212 -0.37 -11.97 -9.88
C ASN A 212 -0.72 -10.99 -11.01
N ILE A 213 -0.39 -9.71 -10.84
CA ILE A 213 -0.54 -8.69 -11.88
C ILE A 213 0.82 -8.25 -12.38
N THR A 214 1.05 -8.41 -13.69
CA THR A 214 2.29 -7.99 -14.33
C THR A 214 2.12 -6.55 -14.86
N CYS A 215 2.39 -5.57 -14.00
CA CYS A 215 2.40 -4.16 -14.40
C CYS A 215 3.84 -3.61 -14.43
N LYS A 216 4.11 -2.63 -15.32
CA LYS A 216 5.45 -2.02 -15.49
C LYS A 216 6.06 -1.45 -14.20
N LYS A 217 5.25 -1.27 -13.15
CA LYS A 217 5.68 -0.98 -11.78
C LYS A 217 4.77 -1.72 -10.81
N GLN A 218 5.29 -2.72 -10.11
CA GLN A 218 4.63 -3.28 -8.92
C GLN A 218 4.28 -2.13 -7.96
N LYS A 219 2.99 -2.03 -7.63
CA LYS A 219 2.42 -0.91 -6.89
C LYS A 219 1.89 -1.42 -5.56
N VAL A 220 2.36 -0.80 -4.49
CA VAL A 220 1.75 -0.89 -3.16
C VAL A 220 0.75 0.24 -3.04
N PHE A 221 -0.47 -0.08 -2.62
CA PHE A 221 -1.55 0.87 -2.40
C PHE A 221 -1.98 0.83 -0.93
N ILE A 222 -2.75 1.83 -0.51
CA ILE A 222 -3.28 1.92 0.86
C ILE A 222 -4.73 1.47 0.80
N ILE A 223 -5.10 0.52 1.66
CA ILE A 223 -6.46 0.02 1.84
C ILE A 223 -7.16 0.77 2.98
N GLY A 224 -6.42 1.05 4.05
CA GLY A 224 -6.90 1.78 5.21
C GLY A 224 -5.76 2.53 5.89
N ALA A 225 -6.07 3.59 6.62
CA ALA A 225 -5.10 4.33 7.41
C ALA A 225 -5.73 4.86 8.69
N TYR A 226 -5.17 4.44 9.82
CA TYR A 226 -5.48 4.99 11.12
C TYR A 226 -4.45 6.03 11.54
N TYR A 227 -4.89 7.11 12.18
CA TYR A 227 -4.06 8.12 12.81
C TYR A 227 -4.53 8.38 14.26
N GLY A 228 -3.60 8.30 15.20
CA GLY A 228 -3.89 8.57 16.61
C GLY A 228 -2.63 8.89 17.42
N LYS A 229 -2.81 9.13 18.73
CA LYS A 229 -1.66 9.39 19.63
C LYS A 229 -0.81 8.15 19.87
N SER A 230 -1.41 6.98 19.72
CA SER A 230 -0.85 5.64 19.84
C SER A 230 -1.54 4.73 18.84
N LYS A 231 -1.07 3.48 18.72
CA LYS A 231 -1.77 2.39 18.03
C LYS A 231 -3.28 2.35 18.32
N PRO A 232 -4.10 1.84 17.39
CA PRO A 232 -5.54 1.71 17.61
C PRO A 232 -5.81 0.88 18.88
N ALA A 233 -6.84 1.28 19.62
CA ALA A 233 -7.18 0.65 20.90
C ALA A 233 -7.80 -0.75 20.70
N ASP A 234 -8.58 -0.92 19.64
CA ASP A 234 -9.22 -2.17 19.28
C ASP A 234 -8.77 -2.61 17.88
N SER A 235 -8.27 -3.84 17.75
CA SER A 235 -7.83 -4.37 16.47
C SER A 235 -8.99 -4.74 15.55
N ASN A 236 -10.14 -5.11 16.10
CA ASN A 236 -11.29 -5.51 15.29
C ASN A 236 -11.92 -4.26 14.64
N GLU A 237 -12.10 -3.17 15.38
CA GLU A 237 -12.55 -1.89 14.79
C GLU A 237 -11.60 -1.38 13.69
N PHE A 238 -10.29 -1.56 13.89
CA PHE A 238 -9.29 -1.15 12.89
C PHE A 238 -9.35 -1.99 11.61
N LEU A 239 -9.68 -3.28 11.71
CA LEU A 239 -9.68 -4.23 10.60
C LEU A 239 -11.06 -4.43 9.96
N GLU A 240 -12.13 -3.90 10.55
CA GLU A 240 -13.52 -4.16 10.16
C GLU A 240 -13.78 -3.95 8.66
N ASP A 241 -13.53 -2.73 8.16
CA ASP A 241 -13.74 -2.41 6.75
C ASP A 241 -12.87 -3.28 5.83
N PHE A 242 -11.63 -3.57 6.24
CA PHE A 242 -10.72 -4.42 5.47
C PHE A 242 -11.23 -5.86 5.38
N VAL A 243 -11.68 -6.45 6.49
CA VAL A 243 -12.22 -7.83 6.48
C VAL A 243 -13.50 -7.91 5.66
N ASN A 244 -14.38 -6.91 5.77
CA ASN A 244 -15.60 -6.83 4.97
C ASN A 244 -15.29 -6.74 3.47
N ASP A 245 -14.31 -5.94 3.07
CA ASP A 245 -13.81 -5.89 1.69
C ASP A 245 -13.38 -7.28 1.22
N ILE A 246 -12.53 -7.98 1.99
CA ILE A 246 -12.04 -9.30 1.56
C ILE A 246 -13.17 -10.33 1.46
N LYS A 247 -14.13 -10.33 2.39
CA LYS A 247 -15.30 -11.22 2.33
C LYS A 247 -16.12 -10.99 1.06
N MET A 248 -16.48 -9.74 0.80
CA MET A 248 -17.25 -9.36 -0.39
C MET A 248 -16.51 -9.76 -1.68
N PHE A 249 -15.22 -9.50 -1.75
CA PHE A 249 -14.43 -9.84 -2.94
C PHE A 249 -14.09 -11.33 -3.05
N ALA A 250 -14.16 -12.11 -1.97
CA ALA A 250 -13.98 -13.56 -2.04
C ALA A 250 -15.17 -14.25 -2.73
N GLU A 251 -16.38 -13.73 -2.55
CA GLU A 251 -17.59 -14.20 -3.23
C GLU A 251 -17.56 -13.86 -4.72
N GLY A 252 -16.99 -12.70 -5.07
CA GLY A 252 -16.82 -12.21 -6.42
C GLY A 252 -17.66 -10.97 -6.69
N VAL A 253 -17.05 -9.97 -7.31
CA VAL A 253 -17.69 -8.68 -7.61
C VAL A 253 -17.59 -8.39 -9.09
N ILE A 254 -18.70 -7.96 -9.70
CA ILE A 254 -18.72 -7.55 -11.09
C ILE A 254 -18.16 -6.13 -11.19
N ILE A 255 -17.00 -5.99 -11.83
CA ILE A 255 -16.35 -4.71 -12.10
C ILE A 255 -16.18 -4.56 -13.61
N LYS A 256 -16.85 -3.56 -14.20
CA LYS A 256 -16.80 -3.25 -15.64
C LYS A 256 -17.11 -4.49 -16.52
N GLY A 257 -18.11 -5.26 -16.11
CA GLY A 257 -18.55 -6.47 -16.80
C GLY A 257 -17.66 -7.70 -16.62
N LYS A 258 -16.60 -7.62 -15.80
CA LYS A 258 -15.76 -8.77 -15.43
C LYS A 258 -16.04 -9.16 -13.98
N GLU A 259 -16.29 -10.44 -13.73
CA GLU A 259 -16.35 -10.98 -12.37
C GLU A 259 -14.91 -11.11 -11.83
N ILE A 260 -14.62 -10.39 -10.75
CA ILE A 260 -13.30 -10.37 -10.11
C ILE A 260 -13.45 -10.88 -8.68
N LYS A 261 -12.59 -11.84 -8.32
CA LYS A 261 -12.42 -12.35 -6.96
C LYS A 261 -11.10 -11.90 -6.38
N VAL A 262 -11.03 -11.75 -5.07
CA VAL A 262 -9.77 -11.49 -4.35
C VAL A 262 -9.52 -12.62 -3.36
N SER A 263 -8.31 -13.16 -3.41
CA SER A 263 -7.80 -14.13 -2.43
C SER A 263 -6.68 -13.48 -1.62
N LEU A 264 -6.86 -13.42 -0.29
CA LEU A 264 -5.81 -12.95 0.61
C LEU A 264 -4.76 -14.04 0.76
N GLN A 265 -3.55 -13.77 0.29
CA GLN A 265 -2.44 -14.72 0.31
C GLN A 265 -1.66 -14.68 1.61
N ALA A 266 -1.36 -13.50 2.12
CA ALA A 266 -0.65 -13.35 3.39
C ALA A 266 -0.83 -11.96 4.00
N VAL A 267 -0.72 -11.91 5.33
CA VAL A 267 -0.56 -10.67 6.08
C VAL A 267 0.86 -10.57 6.62
N ILE A 268 1.59 -9.55 6.18
CA ILE A 268 2.98 -9.29 6.51
C ILE A 268 3.02 -8.22 7.60
N CYS A 269 3.50 -8.61 8.78
CA CYS A 269 3.63 -7.75 9.94
C CYS A 269 4.76 -8.24 10.86
N ASP A 270 5.34 -7.31 11.61
CA ASP A 270 6.31 -7.64 12.65
C ASP A 270 5.63 -8.32 13.86
N ALA A 271 6.40 -8.79 14.85
CA ALA A 271 5.82 -9.54 15.96
C ALA A 271 4.82 -8.73 16.82
N PRO A 272 5.08 -7.45 17.16
CA PRO A 272 4.08 -6.56 17.78
C PRO A 272 2.79 -6.38 16.97
N ALA A 273 2.88 -6.06 15.67
CA ALA A 273 1.72 -5.83 14.82
C ALA A 273 0.95 -7.14 14.58
N LYS A 274 1.65 -8.28 14.45
CA LYS A 274 1.04 -9.61 14.41
C LYS A 274 0.20 -9.89 15.65
N ALA A 275 0.78 -9.65 16.83
CA ALA A 275 0.07 -9.88 18.08
C ALA A 275 -1.18 -9.00 18.22
N PHE A 276 -1.10 -7.76 17.71
CA PHE A 276 -2.24 -6.85 17.63
C PHE A 276 -3.33 -7.36 16.69
N VAL A 277 -3.00 -7.62 15.41
CA VAL A 277 -3.95 -8.09 14.38
C VAL A 277 -4.67 -9.38 14.79
N LEU A 278 -3.96 -10.30 15.44
CA LEU A 278 -4.51 -11.58 15.88
C LEU A 278 -5.14 -11.55 17.27
N ASN A 279 -5.07 -10.43 18.00
CA ASN A 279 -5.47 -10.34 19.42
C ASN A 279 -4.86 -11.47 20.29
N ILE A 280 -3.57 -11.73 20.14
CA ILE A 280 -2.81 -12.75 20.89
C ILE A 280 -1.76 -12.10 21.81
N ARG A 281 -1.20 -12.87 22.73
CA ARG A 281 -0.09 -12.41 23.57
C ARG A 281 1.08 -11.91 22.72
N GLY A 282 1.57 -10.73 23.09
CA GLY A 282 2.75 -10.15 22.48
C GLY A 282 4.00 -11.01 22.66
N HIS A 283 4.97 -10.83 21.77
CA HIS A 283 6.23 -11.59 21.67
C HIS A 283 7.09 -11.65 22.95
N THR A 284 6.80 -10.83 23.97
CA THR A 284 7.46 -10.85 25.28
C THR A 284 6.74 -11.74 26.32
N GLY A 285 5.59 -12.30 25.98
CA GLY A 285 4.82 -13.19 26.84
C GLY A 285 5.35 -14.63 26.84
N LYS A 286 5.05 -15.39 27.90
CA LYS A 286 5.42 -16.82 28.00
C LYS A 286 4.67 -17.69 26.98
N HIS A 287 3.38 -17.42 26.76
CA HIS A 287 2.54 -18.14 25.80
C HIS A 287 2.37 -17.26 24.55
N SER A 288 3.48 -16.94 23.87
CA SER A 288 3.47 -15.98 22.75
C SER A 288 3.94 -16.55 21.41
N CYS A 289 4.33 -17.83 21.35
CA CYS A 289 4.70 -18.45 20.09
C CYS A 289 3.47 -18.62 19.20
N PRO A 290 3.45 -18.05 17.98
CA PRO A 290 2.29 -18.15 17.10
C PRO A 290 2.22 -19.48 16.34
N ARG A 291 3.23 -20.36 16.48
CA ARG A 291 3.34 -21.61 15.71
C ARG A 291 3.25 -22.88 16.55
N CYS A 292 3.55 -22.81 17.84
CA CYS A 292 3.52 -23.99 18.71
C CYS A 292 3.09 -23.62 20.14
N TYR A 293 2.88 -24.65 20.96
CA TYR A 293 2.46 -24.53 22.35
C TYR A 293 3.62 -24.35 23.35
N SER A 294 4.85 -24.12 22.85
CA SER A 294 6.03 -24.02 23.71
C SER A 294 5.85 -22.90 24.72
N VAL A 295 6.12 -23.18 26.00
CA VAL A 295 6.01 -22.18 27.07
C VAL A 295 7.35 -21.53 27.32
N GLY A 296 7.39 -20.21 27.17
CA GLY A 296 8.58 -19.40 27.40
C GLY A 296 8.99 -19.38 28.87
N LYS A 297 10.30 -19.49 29.11
CA LYS A 297 10.93 -19.28 30.42
C LYS A 297 11.55 -17.89 30.47
N TRP A 298 11.52 -17.27 31.64
CA TRP A 298 12.12 -15.96 31.85
C TRP A 298 13.54 -16.12 32.39
N ALA A 299 14.52 -15.54 31.70
CA ALA A 299 15.90 -15.44 32.19
C ALA A 299 16.56 -14.19 31.59
N HIS A 300 17.47 -13.57 32.34
CA HIS A 300 18.26 -12.42 31.90
C HIS A 300 17.41 -11.30 31.25
N TYR A 301 16.28 -10.98 31.88
CA TYR A 301 15.34 -9.95 31.42
C TYR A 301 14.68 -10.22 30.06
N ARG A 302 14.64 -11.49 29.63
CA ARG A 302 14.05 -11.91 28.36
C ARG A 302 13.26 -13.21 28.52
N VAL A 303 12.31 -13.42 27.64
CA VAL A 303 11.65 -14.72 27.47
C VAL A 303 12.38 -15.50 26.39
N TYR A 304 12.65 -16.78 26.65
CA TYR A 304 13.20 -17.73 25.69
C TYR A 304 12.40 -19.02 25.73
N PHE A 305 12.41 -19.76 24.62
CA PHE A 305 11.64 -20.99 24.44
C PHE A 305 12.62 -22.17 24.35
N PRO A 306 12.86 -22.89 25.46
CA PRO A 306 13.82 -24.00 25.48
C PRO A 306 13.26 -25.32 24.95
N ASP A 307 11.93 -25.41 24.83
CA ASP A 307 11.24 -26.61 24.37
C ASP A 307 11.11 -26.57 22.85
N PHE A 308 11.80 -27.50 22.18
CA PHE A 308 11.84 -27.61 20.72
C PHE A 308 10.85 -28.64 20.17
N ASP A 309 10.32 -29.52 21.02
CA ASP A 309 9.46 -30.65 20.61
C ASP A 309 7.98 -30.38 20.89
N SER A 310 7.61 -29.10 21.03
CA SER A 310 6.24 -28.69 21.31
C SER A 310 5.34 -28.87 20.08
N ASN A 311 4.11 -29.34 20.32
CA ASN A 311 3.10 -29.48 19.28
C ASN A 311 2.86 -28.17 18.54
N LEU A 312 2.63 -28.28 17.23
CA LEU A 312 2.31 -27.14 16.37
C LEU A 312 0.85 -26.73 16.55
N ARG A 313 0.57 -25.43 16.45
CA ARG A 313 -0.78 -24.89 16.40
C ARG A 313 -1.38 -25.13 15.02
N THR A 314 -2.67 -25.44 14.97
CA THR A 314 -3.45 -25.51 13.74
C THR A 314 -4.41 -24.33 13.62
N HIS A 315 -4.99 -24.14 12.43
CA HIS A 315 -5.99 -23.10 12.21
C HIS A 315 -7.26 -23.39 13.01
N GLU A 316 -7.69 -24.65 13.01
CA GLU A 316 -8.89 -25.14 13.66
C GLU A 316 -8.83 -24.93 15.18
N GLU A 317 -7.67 -25.21 15.80
CA GLU A 317 -7.44 -24.94 17.22
C GLU A 317 -7.32 -23.44 17.54
N PHE A 318 -6.82 -22.63 16.59
CA PHE A 318 -6.77 -21.18 16.79
C PHE A 318 -8.19 -20.60 16.86
N ILE A 319 -9.09 -21.02 15.96
CA ILE A 319 -10.46 -20.50 15.90
C ILE A 319 -11.38 -21.09 16.99
N SER A 320 -11.00 -22.19 17.64
CA SER A 320 -11.73 -22.71 18.80
C SER A 320 -11.47 -21.90 20.08
N TYR A 321 -10.46 -21.02 20.08
CA TYR A 321 -10.08 -20.16 21.21
C TYR A 321 -9.87 -20.91 22.54
N THR A 322 -9.42 -22.16 22.50
CA THR A 322 -9.25 -22.99 23.70
C THR A 322 -8.03 -22.61 24.54
N ASP A 323 -7.04 -21.95 23.95
CA ASP A 323 -5.81 -21.52 24.62
C ASP A 323 -5.96 -20.11 25.24
N ASN A 324 -6.53 -20.05 26.44
CA ASN A 324 -6.78 -18.81 27.19
C ASN A 324 -5.50 -18.05 27.59
N GLU A 325 -4.35 -18.71 27.60
CA GLU A 325 -3.09 -18.05 27.95
C GLU A 325 -2.49 -17.32 26.73
N TYR A 326 -2.69 -17.87 25.54
CA TYR A 326 -2.24 -17.32 24.25
C TYR A 326 -3.20 -16.27 23.66
N HIS A 327 -4.51 -16.51 23.70
CA HIS A 327 -5.50 -15.57 23.18
C HIS A 327 -5.78 -14.44 24.19
N ILE A 328 -5.87 -13.21 23.70
CA ILE A 328 -6.32 -12.06 24.51
C ILE A 328 -7.82 -11.84 24.28
N ARG A 329 -8.24 -11.82 23.01
CA ARG A 329 -9.63 -11.66 22.56
C ARG A 329 -9.81 -12.36 21.20
N PRO A 330 -11.06 -12.60 20.77
CA PRO A 330 -11.33 -12.99 19.38
C PRO A 330 -10.86 -11.94 18.37
N THR A 331 -10.39 -12.40 17.21
CA THR A 331 -10.03 -11.54 16.08
C THR A 331 -11.02 -11.71 14.93
N ILE A 332 -11.45 -10.59 14.35
CA ILE A 332 -12.30 -10.54 13.15
C ILE A 332 -11.61 -11.18 11.92
N MET A 333 -10.29 -11.36 11.95
CA MET A 333 -9.56 -12.06 10.89
C MET A 333 -10.05 -13.51 10.67
N THR A 334 -10.73 -14.11 11.64
CA THR A 334 -11.38 -15.42 11.51
C THR A 334 -12.50 -15.46 10.47
N GLU A 335 -13.07 -14.30 10.12
CA GLU A 335 -14.15 -14.22 9.12
C GLU A 335 -13.64 -14.22 7.68
N ILE A 336 -12.32 -14.12 7.46
CA ILE A 336 -11.74 -14.15 6.13
C ILE A 336 -11.78 -15.59 5.59
N PRO A 337 -12.45 -15.85 4.46
CA PRO A 337 -12.55 -17.18 3.91
C PRO A 337 -11.20 -17.68 3.38
N ASN A 338 -10.91 -18.97 3.57
CA ASN A 338 -9.72 -19.65 3.07
C ASN A 338 -8.40 -19.00 3.50
N PHE A 339 -8.33 -18.47 4.72
CA PHE A 339 -7.12 -17.82 5.26
C PHE A 339 -6.68 -18.46 6.58
N ASN A 340 -5.52 -19.12 6.55
CA ASN A 340 -4.98 -19.82 7.71
C ASN A 340 -4.23 -18.85 8.64
N LEU A 341 -4.88 -18.48 9.75
CA LEU A 341 -4.34 -17.53 10.74
C LEU A 341 -3.01 -17.94 11.39
N VAL A 342 -2.66 -19.24 11.35
CA VAL A 342 -1.35 -19.71 11.82
C VAL A 342 -0.32 -19.63 10.71
N LEU A 343 -0.63 -20.14 9.52
CA LEU A 343 0.34 -20.33 8.43
C LEU A 343 0.53 -19.11 7.54
N ASP A 344 -0.55 -18.41 7.18
CA ASP A 344 -0.57 -17.33 6.17
C ASP A 344 -0.17 -15.96 6.74
N ILE A 345 0.26 -15.94 8.00
CA ILE A 345 0.89 -14.78 8.63
C ILE A 345 2.35 -15.17 8.95
N PRO A 346 3.28 -15.02 7.99
CA PRO A 346 4.66 -15.49 8.11
C PRO A 346 5.44 -14.69 9.17
N PHE A 347 6.53 -15.26 9.68
CA PHE A 347 7.47 -14.49 10.48
C PHE A 347 8.17 -13.43 9.61
N ASP A 348 8.29 -12.22 10.12
CA ASP A 348 9.02 -11.18 9.43
C ASP A 348 10.53 -11.48 9.45
N TYR A 349 11.07 -11.88 8.30
CA TYR A 349 12.48 -12.26 8.14
C TYR A 349 13.43 -11.15 8.60
N MET A 350 13.07 -9.89 8.34
CA MET A 350 13.91 -8.75 8.66
C MET A 350 14.03 -8.54 10.18
N HIS A 351 12.93 -8.64 10.94
CA HIS A 351 12.96 -8.52 12.40
C HIS A 351 13.48 -9.78 13.09
N CYS A 352 13.09 -10.97 12.63
CA CYS A 352 13.47 -12.23 13.26
C CYS A 352 14.94 -12.61 12.97
N ILE A 353 15.36 -12.57 11.70
CA ILE A 353 16.67 -13.06 11.28
C ILE A 353 17.68 -11.93 11.18
N CYS A 354 17.41 -10.89 10.37
CA CYS A 354 18.40 -9.84 10.15
C CYS A 354 18.66 -8.99 11.41
N ILE A 355 17.61 -8.49 12.06
CA ILE A 355 17.75 -7.66 13.26
C ILE A 355 17.85 -8.52 14.52
N GLY A 356 17.13 -9.64 14.59
CA GLY A 356 17.13 -10.52 15.76
C GLY A 356 18.43 -11.33 15.89
N VAL A 357 18.63 -12.28 14.98
CA VAL A 357 19.75 -13.22 15.03
C VAL A 357 21.07 -12.57 14.58
N MET A 358 21.11 -12.01 13.37
CA MET A 358 22.36 -11.53 12.78
C MET A 358 22.96 -10.38 13.56
N LYS A 359 22.15 -9.43 14.04
CA LYS A 359 22.64 -8.38 14.93
C LYS A 359 23.30 -8.97 16.17
N LYS A 360 22.69 -9.96 16.83
CA LYS A 360 23.25 -10.59 18.03
C LYS A 360 24.59 -11.28 17.75
N LEU A 361 24.71 -11.98 16.62
CA LEU A 361 25.98 -12.59 16.19
C LEU A 361 27.06 -11.53 15.95
N LEU A 362 26.72 -10.45 15.25
CA LEU A 362 27.65 -9.33 15.02
C LEU A 362 28.11 -8.71 16.34
N LEU A 363 27.21 -8.54 17.31
CA LEU A 363 27.54 -8.03 18.64
C LEU A 363 28.50 -8.95 19.41
N PHE A 364 28.35 -10.27 19.28
CA PHE A 364 29.28 -11.24 19.85
C PHE A 364 30.66 -11.16 19.19
N TRP A 365 30.69 -11.06 17.86
CA TRP A 365 31.95 -10.97 17.12
C TRP A 365 32.73 -9.68 17.39
N ILE A 366 32.06 -8.56 17.68
CA ILE A 366 32.73 -7.31 18.09
C ILE A 366 33.01 -7.21 19.60
N GLY A 367 32.59 -8.20 20.39
CA GLY A 367 32.83 -8.24 21.83
C GLY A 367 31.99 -7.23 22.63
N SER A 368 30.75 -6.97 22.20
CA SER A 368 29.81 -6.08 22.88
C SER A 368 28.49 -6.81 23.22
N PRO A 369 28.43 -7.62 24.29
CA PRO A 369 29.41 -7.78 25.38
C PRO A 369 30.56 -8.75 25.04
N LYS A 370 31.63 -8.73 25.84
CA LYS A 370 32.78 -9.64 25.67
C LYS A 370 32.30 -11.09 25.62
N HIS A 371 32.75 -11.81 24.59
CA HIS A 371 32.38 -13.21 24.34
C HIS A 371 33.61 -14.00 23.90
N ASN A 372 33.63 -15.31 24.13
CA ASN A 372 34.77 -16.15 23.74
C ASN A 372 34.99 -16.17 22.22
N GLU A 373 33.91 -16.00 21.47
CA GLU A 373 33.90 -15.90 19.99
C GLU A 373 34.16 -14.47 19.46
N THR A 374 34.72 -13.58 20.29
CA THR A 374 35.06 -12.21 19.85
C THR A 374 36.19 -12.27 18.84
N LEU A 375 36.04 -11.59 17.71
CA LEU A 375 37.08 -11.52 16.68
C LEU A 375 38.25 -10.63 17.15
N PRO A 376 39.49 -10.97 16.78
CA PRO A 376 40.64 -10.09 16.98
C PRO A 376 40.41 -8.69 16.37
N SER A 377 40.87 -7.63 17.05
CA SER A 377 40.63 -6.25 16.58
C SER A 377 41.15 -5.99 15.16
N ASN A 378 42.31 -6.54 14.82
CA ASN A 378 42.88 -6.42 13.47
C ASN A 378 41.99 -7.05 12.40
N LEU A 379 41.28 -8.15 12.73
CA LEU A 379 40.32 -8.75 11.80
C LEU A 379 39.06 -7.88 11.67
N ILE A 380 38.58 -7.29 12.77
CA ILE A 380 37.48 -6.32 12.76
C ILE A 380 37.83 -5.12 11.88
N ASP A 381 39.06 -4.60 11.98
CA ASP A 381 39.58 -3.50 11.16
C ASP A 381 39.54 -3.85 9.67
N VAL A 382 40.03 -5.03 9.29
CA VAL A 382 39.99 -5.53 7.91
C VAL A 382 38.55 -5.65 7.38
N ILE A 383 37.61 -6.11 8.22
CA ILE A 383 36.19 -6.22 7.83
C ILE A 383 35.57 -4.83 7.68
N ASP A 384 35.83 -3.90 8.61
CA ASP A 384 35.38 -2.51 8.52
C ASP A 384 35.84 -1.87 7.20
N GLU A 385 37.12 -2.00 6.85
CA GLU A 385 37.67 -1.48 5.58
C GLU A 385 36.97 -2.08 4.36
N LYS A 386 36.76 -3.40 4.34
CA LYS A 386 36.02 -4.07 3.25
C LYS A 386 34.58 -3.59 3.14
N LEU A 387 33.89 -3.43 4.27
CA LEU A 387 32.50 -2.93 4.30
C LEU A 387 32.40 -1.48 3.82
N ILE A 388 33.38 -0.63 4.16
CA ILE A 388 33.47 0.74 3.65
C ILE A 388 33.71 0.75 2.14
N HIS A 389 34.58 -0.12 1.64
CA HIS A 389 34.81 -0.25 0.20
C HIS A 389 33.53 -0.69 -0.53
N LEU A 390 32.82 -1.69 -0.01
CA LEU A 390 31.55 -2.16 -0.55
C LEU A 390 30.45 -1.11 -0.52
N SER A 391 30.46 -0.20 0.46
CA SER A 391 29.43 0.83 0.62
C SER A 391 29.24 1.71 -0.63
N LYS A 392 30.30 1.88 -1.44
CA LYS A 392 30.28 2.64 -2.70
C LYS A 392 29.45 1.97 -3.80
N TYR A 393 29.29 0.65 -3.72
CA TYR A 393 28.54 -0.15 -4.68
C TYR A 393 27.11 -0.45 -4.23
N ILE A 394 26.71 0.02 -3.03
CA ILE A 394 25.34 -0.14 -2.55
C ILE A 394 24.43 0.85 -3.31
N PRO A 395 23.40 0.36 -4.03
CA PRO A 395 22.48 1.21 -4.76
C PRO A 395 21.78 2.22 -3.85
N ASN A 396 21.43 3.39 -4.40
CA ASN A 396 20.78 4.44 -3.64
C ASN A 396 19.35 4.07 -3.17
N GLU A 397 18.77 3.06 -3.80
CA GLU A 397 17.45 2.50 -3.59
C GLU A 397 17.32 1.74 -2.27
N PHE A 398 18.42 1.24 -1.70
CA PHE A 398 18.41 0.61 -0.39
C PHE A 398 18.07 1.63 0.69
N GLN A 399 16.92 1.45 1.35
CA GLN A 399 16.44 2.33 2.42
C GLN A 399 17.37 2.32 3.65
N ARG A 400 17.97 1.16 3.96
CA ARG A 400 18.92 0.97 5.05
C ARG A 400 20.34 1.04 4.52
N LYS A 401 20.94 2.23 4.55
CA LYS A 401 22.36 2.42 4.25
C LYS A 401 23.21 2.17 5.49
N GLN A 402 24.49 1.87 5.31
CA GLN A 402 25.43 1.82 6.43
C GLN A 402 25.39 3.15 7.19
N ASN A 403 24.95 3.10 8.45
CA ASN A 403 24.79 4.28 9.30
C ASN A 403 26.15 4.88 9.73
N SER A 404 27.22 4.09 9.66
CA SER A 404 28.60 4.51 9.93
C SER A 404 29.45 4.36 8.69
N ARG A 405 30.14 5.45 8.31
CA ARG A 405 31.10 5.47 7.20
C ARG A 405 32.53 5.16 7.63
N ARG A 406 32.78 5.04 8.95
CA ARG A 406 34.13 4.83 9.51
C ARG A 406 34.32 3.48 10.16
N HIS A 407 33.32 2.95 10.87
CA HIS A 407 33.41 1.63 11.50
C HIS A 407 32.08 0.88 11.38
N PRO A 408 31.71 0.41 10.18
CA PRO A 408 30.42 -0.24 9.94
C PRO A 408 30.12 -1.36 10.95
N LEU A 409 31.08 -2.25 11.20
CA LEU A 409 30.93 -3.42 12.07
C LEU A 409 30.94 -3.04 13.55
N ARG A 410 31.84 -2.15 13.98
CA ARG A 410 31.86 -1.69 15.39
C ARG A 410 30.60 -0.92 15.78
N ASP A 411 29.95 -0.28 14.81
CA ASP A 411 28.66 0.39 14.99
C ASP A 411 27.45 -0.55 14.79
N ALA A 412 27.63 -1.88 14.77
CA ALA A 412 26.53 -2.86 14.63
C ALA A 412 25.41 -2.66 15.66
N ASN A 413 25.72 -2.15 16.85
CA ASN A 413 24.72 -1.76 17.86
C ASN A 413 23.67 -0.75 17.33
N ARG A 414 24.07 0.12 16.40
CA ARG A 414 23.23 1.17 15.79
C ARG A 414 22.50 0.72 14.53
N TRP A 415 22.66 -0.53 14.10
CA TRP A 415 21.96 -1.06 12.94
C TRP A 415 20.47 -1.27 13.27
N LYS A 416 19.60 -0.94 12.32
CA LYS A 416 18.14 -1.01 12.41
C LYS A 416 17.59 -1.64 11.13
#